data_AF-N6UT07-F1
#
_entry.id   AF-N6UT07-F1
#
_cell.length_a   1.000
_cell.length_b   1.000
_cell.length_c   1.000
_cell.angle_alpha   90.00
_cell.angle_beta   90.00
_cell.angle_gamma   90.00
#
_symmetry.space_group_name_H-M   'P 1'
#
loop_
_entity.id
_entity.type
_entity.pdbx_description
1 polymer ?
#
loop_
_entity_poly.entity_id
_entity_poly.type
_entity_poly.pdbx_seq_one_letter_code
_entity_poly.pdbx_strand_id
1 'polypeptide(L)'
;MPAELLRKLVCCKCKGYLSVFPIHISNEGVKPICGRCPVINIAEYVHDTAYEGIARFLRFPCRNHESGCKVLMLPDQLAKHEHRCIFRQIECPTKAARNCAWKGSPVELREHYESSHKNCFLIDSRYTLDFTKKLDLQYMIVFQDEVFIARMHMVPDCETFTCIIEHIPQTKHSYYFKYFIKVETNISTAVCEHPIKHTSGDGSAVTQINREEIIKTFPGAKKLMAVIELLQDNMDSLRVCELPNMNYGKEIPIKLDQLENLRCEKCFLYMIPPFKQCLSGHKMCTTCNVEATCHICKSPISTNENVQLVQCAQSLMYPCRYTDEGCRVILVNSYIRIHEDSCIYKPFECPLRESLQCKTRSSAPKTVYHIKTHHSTNIMSTDIVKIAIEDARSKIASTFLIIYSGRVFQA
;
A
#
# COMPACT_ATOMS: atom_id res chain seq x y z
N MET A 1 -12.31 -1.60 -3.76
CA MET A 1 -12.57 -0.15 -3.86
C MET A 1 -13.57 0.11 -4.98
N PRO A 2 -14.47 1.10 -4.85
CA PRO A 2 -15.32 1.55 -5.94
C PRO A 2 -14.49 2.04 -7.15
N ALA A 3 -14.97 1.80 -8.37
CA ALA A 3 -14.26 2.18 -9.60
C ALA A 3 -14.04 3.69 -9.74
N GLU A 4 -15.00 4.49 -9.26
CA GLU A 4 -14.91 5.96 -9.30
C GLU A 4 -13.78 6.50 -8.43
N LEU A 5 -13.51 5.87 -7.29
CA LEU A 5 -12.39 6.21 -6.42
C LEU A 5 -11.06 5.90 -7.12
N LEU A 6 -10.93 4.71 -7.72
CA LEU A 6 -9.73 4.28 -8.43
C LEU A 6 -9.32 5.23 -9.55
N ARG A 7 -10.28 5.80 -10.29
CA ARG A 7 -10.01 6.77 -11.36
C ARG A 7 -9.36 8.06 -10.87
N LYS A 8 -9.57 8.43 -9.61
CA LYS A 8 -9.01 9.66 -9.02
C LYS A 8 -7.67 9.41 -8.29
N LEU A 9 -7.37 8.17 -7.95
CA LEU A 9 -6.11 7.73 -7.32
C LEU A 9 -5.04 7.36 -8.35
N VAL A 10 -4.68 8.29 -9.22
CA VAL A 10 -3.74 8.08 -10.34
C VAL A 10 -2.52 9.00 -10.28
N CYS A 11 -1.38 8.48 -10.72
CA CYS A 11 -0.13 9.22 -10.85
C CYS A 11 -0.23 10.28 -11.95
N CYS A 12 0.25 11.49 -11.68
CA CYS A 12 0.22 12.58 -12.66
C CYS A 12 1.13 12.31 -13.88
N LYS A 13 2.23 11.56 -13.69
CA LYS A 13 3.22 11.21 -14.71
C LYS A 13 2.80 10.03 -15.58
N CYS A 14 2.60 8.85 -14.99
CA CYS A 14 2.34 7.63 -15.75
C CYS A 14 0.85 7.27 -15.89
N LYS A 15 -0.05 8.01 -15.25
CA LYS A 15 -1.50 7.72 -15.17
C LYS A 15 -1.86 6.38 -14.52
N GLY A 16 -0.89 5.60 -14.07
CA GLY A 16 -1.11 4.38 -13.30
C GLY A 16 -1.61 4.66 -11.89
N TYR A 17 -2.27 3.68 -11.27
CA TYR A 17 -2.79 3.80 -9.91
C TYR A 17 -1.69 4.09 -8.89
N LEU A 18 -2.01 4.89 -7.88
CA LEU A 18 -1.14 5.23 -6.74
C LEU A 18 -1.00 4.04 -5.77
N SER A 19 -0.51 2.92 -6.28
CA SER A 19 -0.47 1.62 -5.60
C SER A 19 0.94 1.08 -5.38
N VAL A 20 1.98 1.82 -5.77
CA VAL A 20 3.40 1.47 -5.53
C VAL A 20 4.04 2.65 -4.84
N PHE A 21 4.59 2.39 -3.66
CA PHE A 21 5.20 3.37 -2.78
C PHE A 21 6.71 3.53 -3.08
N PRO A 22 7.33 4.66 -2.71
CA PRO A 22 6.73 5.84 -2.08
C PRO A 22 5.84 6.68 -3.02
N ILE A 23 4.80 7.30 -2.48
CA ILE A 23 3.95 8.30 -3.14
C ILE A 23 4.44 9.68 -2.77
N HIS A 24 4.73 10.50 -3.78
CA HIS A 24 5.19 11.86 -3.59
C HIS A 24 4.10 12.85 -3.98
N ILE A 25 3.98 13.94 -3.25
CA ILE A 25 3.10 15.07 -3.57
C ILE A 25 3.97 16.32 -3.64
N SER A 26 3.71 17.18 -4.63
CA SER A 26 4.40 18.47 -4.71
C SER A 26 4.01 19.37 -3.55
N ASN A 27 4.87 20.31 -3.16
CA ASN A 27 4.56 21.30 -2.11
C ASN A 27 3.28 22.11 -2.40
N GLU A 28 2.87 22.21 -3.67
CA GLU A 28 1.62 22.84 -4.11
C GLU A 28 0.38 21.93 -4.01
N GLY A 29 0.51 20.65 -3.67
CA GLY A 29 -0.59 19.75 -3.28
C GLY A 29 -1.42 19.12 -4.41
N VAL A 30 -1.06 19.29 -5.70
CA VAL A 30 -1.96 18.90 -6.83
C VAL A 30 -1.44 17.72 -7.67
N LYS A 31 -0.17 17.34 -7.57
CA LYS A 31 0.47 16.41 -8.51
C LYS A 31 1.06 15.18 -7.81
N PRO A 32 0.28 14.13 -7.55
CA PRO A 32 0.81 12.91 -6.94
C PRO A 32 1.66 12.12 -7.94
N ILE A 33 2.82 11.63 -7.51
CA ILE A 33 3.73 10.79 -8.28
C ILE A 33 3.88 9.45 -7.56
N CYS A 34 3.60 8.34 -8.23
CA CYS A 34 3.79 7.00 -7.66
C CYS A 34 5.27 6.57 -7.67
N GLY A 35 5.61 5.58 -6.85
CA GLY A 35 6.97 5.03 -6.72
C GLY A 35 7.52 4.36 -7.97
N ARG A 36 6.72 4.19 -9.03
CA ARG A 36 7.18 3.74 -10.35
C ARG A 36 7.87 4.83 -11.17
N CYS A 37 7.65 6.10 -10.84
CA CYS A 37 8.12 7.23 -11.63
C CYS A 37 9.27 7.94 -10.92
N PRO A 38 10.34 8.33 -11.64
CA PRO A 38 11.44 9.06 -11.04
C PRO A 38 10.98 10.45 -10.58
N VAL A 39 11.54 10.92 -9.46
CA VAL A 39 11.36 12.27 -8.92
C VAL A 39 12.70 12.98 -9.06
N ILE A 40 12.73 14.08 -9.83
CA ILE A 40 13.97 14.77 -10.22
C ILE A 40 14.35 15.87 -9.20
N ASN A 41 13.35 16.55 -8.61
CA ASN A 41 13.54 17.63 -7.64
C ASN A 41 13.02 17.22 -6.25
N ILE A 42 13.71 16.33 -5.55
CA ILE A 42 13.22 15.74 -4.28
C ILE A 42 12.84 16.81 -3.24
N ALA A 43 13.52 17.95 -3.21
CA ALA A 43 13.21 19.06 -2.28
C ALA A 43 11.83 19.72 -2.50
N GLU A 44 11.23 19.58 -3.68
CA GLU A 44 9.91 20.14 -4.01
C GLU A 44 8.76 19.17 -3.71
N TYR A 45 9.08 17.96 -3.24
CA TYR A 45 8.12 16.90 -3.00
C TYR A 45 8.26 16.36 -1.59
N VAL A 46 7.13 15.98 -1.02
CA VAL A 46 7.06 15.27 0.25
C VAL A 46 6.40 13.92 0.07
N HIS A 47 6.79 12.96 0.91
CA HIS A 47 6.15 11.64 0.92
C HIS A 47 4.74 11.76 1.50
N ASP A 48 3.77 11.18 0.82
CA ASP A 48 2.38 11.11 1.29
C ASP A 48 2.18 9.94 2.25
N THR A 49 2.86 9.98 3.38
CA THR A 49 2.82 8.92 4.40
C THR A 49 1.39 8.68 4.92
N ALA A 50 0.52 9.69 4.82
CA ALA A 50 -0.88 9.60 5.14
C ALA A 50 -1.64 8.69 4.19
N TYR A 51 -1.52 8.99 2.89
CA TYR A 51 -2.17 8.25 1.83
C TYR A 51 -1.65 6.82 1.83
N GLU A 52 -0.33 6.62 1.89
CA GLU A 52 0.29 5.30 2.04
C GLU A 52 -0.21 4.56 3.28
N GLY A 53 -0.44 5.34 4.36
CA GLY A 53 -1.09 4.97 5.61
C GLY A 53 -2.32 4.09 5.44
N ILE A 54 -3.20 4.53 4.54
CA ILE A 54 -4.49 3.93 4.24
C ILE A 54 -4.33 2.96 3.07
N ALA A 55 -3.66 3.40 2.01
CA ALA A 55 -3.51 2.68 0.76
C ALA A 55 -2.87 1.31 0.94
N ARG A 56 -1.98 1.11 1.93
CA ARG A 56 -1.39 -0.20 2.22
C ARG A 56 -2.42 -1.30 2.56
N PHE A 57 -3.62 -0.92 2.99
CA PHE A 57 -4.71 -1.83 3.31
C PHE A 57 -5.73 -1.97 2.17
N LEU A 58 -5.55 -1.21 1.10
CA LEU A 58 -6.44 -1.19 -0.05
C LEU A 58 -5.90 -2.11 -1.14
N ARG A 59 -6.80 -2.88 -1.78
CA ARG A 59 -6.44 -3.69 -2.95
C ARG A 59 -6.56 -2.87 -4.22
N PHE A 60 -5.50 -2.85 -5.01
CA PHE A 60 -5.44 -2.17 -6.29
C PHE A 60 -5.34 -3.18 -7.43
N PRO A 61 -5.96 -2.89 -8.58
CA PRO A 61 -5.76 -3.69 -9.78
C PRO A 61 -4.33 -3.54 -10.31
N CYS A 62 -3.84 -4.60 -10.95
CA CYS A 62 -2.58 -4.56 -11.71
C CYS A 62 -2.61 -3.47 -12.79
N ARG A 63 -1.48 -2.80 -13.02
CA ARG A 63 -1.36 -1.82 -14.11
C ARG A 63 -1.67 -2.39 -15.50
N ASN A 64 -1.54 -3.71 -15.69
CA ASN A 64 -1.84 -4.40 -16.94
C ASN A 64 -3.28 -4.96 -16.99
N HIS A 65 -4.20 -4.42 -16.19
CA HIS A 65 -5.59 -4.91 -16.16
C HIS A 65 -6.32 -4.74 -17.50
N GLU A 66 -6.05 -3.65 -18.23
CA GLU A 66 -6.59 -3.43 -19.57
C GLU A 66 -6.11 -4.48 -20.57
N SER A 67 -4.90 -5.01 -20.35
CA SER A 67 -4.33 -6.13 -21.13
C SER A 67 -4.84 -7.50 -20.68
N GLY A 68 -5.77 -7.56 -19.72
CA GLY A 68 -6.43 -8.80 -19.26
C GLY A 68 -6.03 -9.29 -17.87
N CYS A 69 -5.13 -8.60 -17.17
CA CYS A 69 -4.76 -8.99 -15.81
C CYS A 69 -5.88 -8.70 -14.79
N LYS A 70 -6.46 -9.75 -14.22
CA LYS A 70 -7.58 -9.63 -13.25
C LYS A 70 -7.14 -9.58 -11.78
N VAL A 71 -5.84 -9.46 -11.52
CA VAL A 71 -5.27 -9.50 -10.17
C VAL A 71 -5.57 -8.19 -9.43
N LEU A 72 -6.06 -8.34 -8.20
CA LEU A 72 -6.16 -7.26 -7.21
C LEU A 72 -5.33 -7.62 -5.98
N MET A 73 -4.34 -6.80 -5.65
CA MET A 73 -3.41 -7.04 -4.55
C MET A 73 -3.16 -5.79 -3.70
N LEU A 74 -2.62 -6.00 -2.51
CA LEU A 74 -2.11 -4.91 -1.66
C LEU A 74 -0.81 -4.33 -2.27
N PRO A 75 -0.46 -3.06 -1.98
CA PRO A 75 0.71 -2.39 -2.58
C PRO A 75 2.03 -3.17 -2.51
N ASP A 76 2.33 -3.80 -1.39
CA ASP A 76 3.55 -4.58 -1.13
C ASP A 76 3.67 -5.83 -2.02
N GLN A 77 2.53 -6.47 -2.29
CA GLN A 77 2.42 -7.63 -3.16
C GLN A 77 2.34 -7.22 -4.64
N LEU A 78 1.65 -6.12 -4.92
CA LEU A 78 1.38 -5.69 -6.29
C LEU A 78 2.66 -5.29 -7.03
N ALA A 79 3.59 -4.60 -6.38
CA ALA A 79 4.88 -4.26 -6.97
C ALA A 79 5.63 -5.51 -7.47
N LYS A 80 5.66 -6.57 -6.65
CA LYS A 80 6.29 -7.85 -7.00
C LYS A 80 5.55 -8.55 -8.14
N HIS A 81 4.21 -8.51 -8.12
CA HIS A 81 3.39 -9.07 -9.18
C HIS A 81 3.60 -8.37 -10.53
N GLU A 82 3.65 -7.03 -10.57
CA GLU A 82 3.75 -6.27 -11.82
C GLU A 82 5.01 -6.62 -12.64
N HIS A 83 6.13 -6.89 -11.97
CA HIS A 83 7.37 -7.37 -12.59
C HIS A 83 7.31 -8.82 -13.08
N ARG A 84 6.30 -9.59 -12.69
CA ARG A 84 6.15 -11.01 -13.09
C ARG A 84 4.83 -11.26 -13.83
N CYS A 85 4.07 -10.20 -14.09
CA CYS A 85 2.75 -10.28 -14.69
C CYS A 85 2.86 -10.77 -16.15
N ILE A 86 2.21 -11.89 -16.48
CA ILE A 86 2.20 -12.45 -17.84
C ILE A 86 1.50 -11.56 -18.87
N PHE A 87 0.76 -10.54 -18.44
CA PHE A 87 0.11 -9.54 -19.31
C PHE A 87 0.92 -8.26 -19.46
N ARG A 88 2.09 -8.15 -18.80
CA ARG A 88 2.95 -6.97 -18.95
C ARG A 88 3.48 -6.90 -20.38
N GLN A 89 3.75 -5.70 -20.85
CA GLN A 89 4.41 -5.51 -22.15
C GLN A 89 5.93 -5.52 -21.93
N ILE A 90 6.63 -6.41 -22.64
CA ILE A 90 8.09 -6.50 -22.66
C ILE A 90 8.60 -6.21 -24.07
N GLU A 91 9.79 -5.64 -24.16
CA GLU A 91 10.52 -5.53 -25.42
C GLU A 91 11.33 -6.81 -25.64
N CYS A 92 11.65 -7.12 -26.90
CA CYS A 92 12.53 -8.26 -27.19
C CYS A 92 13.85 -8.10 -26.41
N PRO A 93 14.29 -9.09 -25.62
CA PRO A 93 15.57 -9.01 -24.92
C PRO A 93 16.73 -8.76 -25.91
N THR A 94 16.63 -9.27 -27.15
CA THR A 94 17.62 -9.03 -28.20
C THR A 94 17.66 -7.62 -28.77
N LYS A 95 16.77 -6.70 -28.35
CA LYS A 95 16.70 -5.33 -28.87
C LYS A 95 18.04 -4.60 -28.88
N ALA A 96 18.80 -4.63 -27.78
CA ALA A 96 20.10 -3.95 -27.71
C ALA A 96 21.14 -4.54 -28.67
N ALA A 97 21.17 -5.88 -28.80
CA ALA A 97 22.17 -6.59 -29.59
C ALA A 97 21.82 -6.71 -31.08
N ARG A 98 20.52 -6.72 -31.42
CA ARG A 98 20.02 -7.04 -32.76
C ARG A 98 19.06 -6.00 -33.33
N ASN A 99 18.81 -4.91 -32.60
CA ASN A 99 17.85 -3.86 -32.97
C ASN A 99 16.44 -4.42 -33.27
N CYS A 100 16.03 -5.48 -32.58
CA CYS A 100 14.72 -6.08 -32.75
C CYS A 100 13.62 -5.13 -32.24
N ALA A 101 12.61 -4.88 -33.07
CA ALA A 101 11.50 -3.96 -32.75
C ALA A 101 10.29 -4.65 -32.07
N TRP A 102 10.35 -5.97 -31.84
CA TRP A 102 9.23 -6.70 -31.25
C TRP A 102 8.93 -6.23 -29.82
N LYS A 103 7.64 -6.12 -29.54
CA LYS A 103 7.08 -5.81 -28.23
C LYS A 103 5.78 -6.58 -28.08
N GLY A 104 5.64 -7.27 -26.96
CA GLY A 104 4.48 -8.12 -26.69
C GLY A 104 4.43 -8.58 -25.24
N SER A 105 3.56 -9.54 -24.98
CA SER A 105 3.43 -10.17 -23.68
C SER A 105 4.51 -11.25 -23.46
N PRO A 106 4.87 -11.57 -22.21
CA PRO A 106 5.73 -12.70 -21.87
C PRO A 106 5.37 -14.01 -22.56
N VAL A 107 4.09 -14.31 -22.70
CA VAL A 107 3.61 -15.59 -23.26
C VAL A 107 3.84 -15.72 -24.77
N GLU A 108 3.99 -14.60 -25.47
CA GLU A 108 4.29 -14.55 -26.92
C GLU A 108 5.80 -14.57 -27.20
N LEU A 109 6.64 -14.43 -26.16
CA LEU A 109 8.08 -14.24 -26.32
C LEU A 109 8.76 -15.47 -26.95
N ARG A 110 8.33 -16.67 -26.55
CA ARG A 110 8.90 -17.92 -27.06
C ARG A 110 8.64 -18.05 -28.57
N GLU A 111 7.39 -17.88 -28.99
CA GLU A 111 7.01 -17.93 -30.41
C GLU A 111 7.80 -16.90 -31.23
N HIS A 112 7.93 -15.67 -30.70
CA HIS A 112 8.76 -14.64 -31.33
C HIS A 112 10.23 -15.07 -31.52
N TYR A 113 10.83 -15.73 -30.54
CA TYR A 113 12.21 -16.24 -30.67
C TYR A 113 12.29 -17.38 -31.69
N GLU A 114 11.32 -18.28 -31.71
CA GLU A 114 11.24 -19.37 -32.66
C GLU A 114 11.09 -18.85 -34.11
N SER A 115 10.37 -17.75 -34.33
CA SER A 115 10.22 -17.17 -35.67
C SER A 115 11.42 -16.33 -36.10
N SER A 116 11.98 -15.52 -35.19
CA SER A 116 12.85 -14.40 -35.55
C SER A 116 14.28 -14.52 -35.00
N HIS A 117 14.51 -15.36 -33.99
CA HIS A 117 15.77 -15.47 -33.25
C HIS A 117 16.17 -16.91 -32.92
N LYS A 118 15.98 -17.86 -33.86
CA LYS A 118 16.32 -19.29 -33.67
C LYS A 118 17.75 -19.55 -33.17
N ASN A 119 18.70 -18.69 -33.52
CA ASN A 119 20.10 -18.81 -33.10
C ASN A 119 20.39 -18.19 -31.71
N CYS A 120 19.36 -17.68 -31.04
CA CYS A 120 19.45 -17.13 -29.69
C CYS A 120 18.95 -18.10 -28.62
N PHE A 121 18.73 -19.37 -28.93
CA PHE A 121 18.49 -20.40 -27.92
C PHE A 121 19.82 -20.96 -27.40
N LEU A 122 19.94 -21.12 -26.09
CA LEU A 122 21.07 -21.83 -25.48
C LEU A 122 20.80 -23.32 -25.50
N ILE A 123 21.50 -24.04 -26.36
CA ILE A 123 21.32 -25.48 -26.53
C ILE A 123 21.81 -26.19 -25.26
N ASP A 124 20.99 -27.09 -24.72
CA ASP A 124 21.26 -27.89 -23.52
C ASP A 124 21.74 -27.09 -22.30
N SER A 125 21.35 -25.80 -22.22
CA SER A 125 21.81 -24.87 -21.17
C SER A 125 23.34 -24.78 -21.04
N ARG A 126 24.07 -25.01 -22.14
CA ARG A 126 25.52 -25.14 -22.18
C ARG A 126 26.18 -24.04 -23.00
N TYR A 127 27.25 -23.45 -22.47
CA TYR A 127 28.06 -22.45 -23.16
C TYR A 127 29.55 -22.78 -23.07
N THR A 128 30.26 -22.72 -24.19
CA THR A 128 31.73 -22.90 -24.21
C THR A 128 32.42 -21.62 -23.78
N LEU A 129 33.14 -21.68 -22.66
CA LEU A 129 33.91 -20.54 -22.14
C LEU A 129 35.19 -20.37 -22.95
N ASP A 130 35.42 -19.15 -23.42
CA ASP A 130 36.63 -18.74 -24.13
C ASP A 130 37.07 -17.37 -23.62
N PHE A 131 37.85 -17.36 -22.54
CA PHE A 131 38.31 -16.16 -21.84
C PHE A 131 39.17 -15.21 -22.69
N THR A 132 39.57 -15.62 -23.91
CA THR A 132 40.32 -14.77 -24.83
C THR A 132 39.43 -13.79 -25.59
N LYS A 133 38.12 -14.02 -25.62
CA LYS A 133 37.17 -13.24 -26.41
C LYS A 133 36.37 -12.27 -25.55
N LYS A 134 36.11 -11.07 -26.07
CA LYS A 134 35.09 -10.21 -25.48
C LYS A 134 33.71 -10.82 -25.74
N LEU A 135 32.88 -10.86 -24.70
CA LEU A 135 31.54 -11.42 -24.74
C LEU A 135 30.51 -10.40 -24.24
N ASP A 136 29.45 -10.22 -25.01
CA ASP A 136 28.23 -9.57 -24.56
C ASP A 136 27.04 -10.22 -25.28
N LEU A 137 26.65 -11.39 -24.80
CA LEU A 137 25.66 -12.24 -25.45
C LEU A 137 24.45 -12.48 -24.55
N GLN A 138 23.33 -12.78 -25.21
CA GLN A 138 22.13 -13.21 -24.54
C GLN A 138 21.49 -14.38 -25.25
N TYR A 139 21.02 -15.32 -24.44
CA TYR A 139 20.35 -16.52 -24.92
C TYR A 139 19.07 -16.79 -24.14
N MET A 140 18.08 -17.35 -24.83
CA MET A 140 16.89 -17.92 -24.24
C MET A 140 17.17 -19.36 -23.82
N ILE A 141 16.74 -19.70 -22.61
CA ILE A 141 16.66 -21.06 -22.10
C ILE A 141 15.17 -21.37 -21.90
N VAL A 142 14.74 -22.52 -22.38
CA VAL A 142 13.41 -23.06 -22.10
C VAL A 142 13.58 -24.20 -21.12
N PHE A 143 12.88 -24.13 -19.99
CA PHE A 143 12.90 -25.18 -18.98
C PHE A 143 11.47 -25.44 -18.52
N GLN A 144 11.01 -26.68 -18.74
CA GLN A 144 9.59 -27.02 -18.66
C GLN A 144 8.78 -26.08 -19.57
N ASP A 145 7.72 -25.45 -19.05
CA ASP A 145 6.89 -24.48 -19.77
C ASP A 145 7.31 -23.03 -19.52
N GLU A 146 8.46 -22.80 -18.88
CA GLU A 146 8.93 -21.47 -18.47
C GLU A 146 10.13 -21.00 -19.31
N VAL A 147 10.28 -19.68 -19.43
CA VAL A 147 11.30 -19.02 -20.26
C VAL A 147 12.29 -18.25 -19.39
N PHE A 148 13.58 -18.38 -19.69
CA PHE A 148 14.66 -17.69 -19.01
C PHE A 148 15.56 -17.00 -20.02
N ILE A 149 16.14 -15.85 -19.64
CA ILE A 149 17.14 -15.14 -20.43
C ILE A 149 18.46 -15.18 -19.68
N ALA A 150 19.44 -15.86 -20.27
CA ALA A 150 20.83 -15.85 -19.82
C ALA A 150 21.55 -14.66 -20.45
N ARG A 151 21.99 -13.70 -19.64
CA ARG A 151 22.88 -12.60 -20.06
C ARG A 151 24.29 -12.94 -19.65
N MET A 152 25.19 -13.03 -20.62
CA MET A 152 26.57 -13.45 -20.45
C MET A 152 27.50 -12.33 -20.88
N HIS A 153 28.36 -11.90 -19.97
CA HIS A 153 29.29 -10.81 -20.22
C HIS A 153 30.70 -11.18 -19.78
N MET A 154 31.68 -10.81 -20.59
CA MET A 154 33.10 -11.06 -20.31
C MET A 154 33.95 -10.00 -20.99
N VAL A 155 34.85 -9.42 -20.19
CA VAL A 155 35.87 -8.50 -20.67
C VAL A 155 37.21 -9.22 -20.58
N PRO A 156 37.98 -9.34 -21.68
CA PRO A 156 39.24 -10.10 -21.70
C PRO A 156 40.23 -9.64 -20.62
N ASP A 157 40.34 -8.33 -20.43
CA ASP A 157 41.27 -7.72 -19.45
C ASP A 157 40.92 -8.05 -17.99
N CYS A 158 39.68 -8.45 -17.72
CA CYS A 158 39.22 -8.81 -16.38
C CYS A 158 39.29 -10.32 -16.11
N GLU A 159 39.57 -11.14 -17.12
CA GLU A 159 39.57 -12.62 -17.07
C GLU A 159 38.37 -13.24 -16.31
N THR A 160 37.24 -12.53 -16.26
CA THR A 160 36.07 -12.88 -15.44
C THR A 160 34.86 -13.02 -16.34
N PHE A 161 34.27 -14.22 -16.34
CA PHE A 161 32.98 -14.46 -16.96
C PHE A 161 31.86 -14.14 -15.96
N THR A 162 30.85 -13.40 -16.41
CA THR A 162 29.68 -13.07 -15.61
C THR A 162 28.42 -13.56 -16.30
N CYS A 163 27.51 -14.15 -15.52
CA CYS A 163 26.24 -14.65 -16.04
C CYS A 163 25.10 -14.34 -15.08
N ILE A 164 24.03 -13.79 -15.64
CA ILE A 164 22.79 -13.46 -14.95
C ILE A 164 21.66 -14.22 -15.64
N ILE A 165 20.85 -14.94 -14.87
CA ILE A 165 19.65 -15.62 -15.38
C ILE A 165 18.40 -14.87 -14.91
N GLU A 166 17.66 -14.33 -15.86
CA GLU A 166 16.38 -13.67 -15.62
C GLU A 166 15.22 -14.60 -16.00
N HIS A 167 14.26 -14.78 -15.09
CA HIS A 167 13.05 -15.56 -15.38
C HIS A 167 11.95 -14.68 -15.96
N ILE A 168 11.36 -15.13 -17.08
CA ILE A 168 10.22 -14.52 -17.74
C ILE A 168 9.01 -15.45 -17.64
N PRO A 169 8.10 -15.21 -16.66
CA PRO A 169 6.95 -16.07 -16.42
C PRO A 169 6.08 -16.29 -17.65
N GLN A 170 5.74 -17.55 -17.92
CA GLN A 170 4.84 -17.94 -19.01
C GLN A 170 3.45 -18.32 -18.50
N THR A 171 3.34 -18.70 -17.22
CA THR A 171 2.08 -19.16 -16.63
C THR A 171 1.66 -18.29 -15.44
N LYS A 172 0.35 -18.30 -15.12
CA LYS A 172 -0.18 -17.56 -13.96
C LYS A 172 0.34 -18.07 -12.61
N HIS A 173 0.69 -19.36 -12.54
CA HIS A 173 1.17 -20.04 -11.33
C HIS A 173 2.70 -20.22 -11.34
N SER A 174 3.40 -19.46 -12.18
CA SER A 174 4.84 -19.55 -12.36
C SER A 174 5.60 -19.36 -11.04
N TYR A 175 6.27 -20.42 -10.61
CA TYR A 175 7.05 -20.46 -9.36
C TYR A 175 8.29 -19.57 -9.46
N TYR A 176 8.87 -19.26 -8.31
CA TYR A 176 10.23 -18.73 -8.30
C TYR A 176 11.19 -19.84 -8.70
N PHE A 177 12.29 -19.45 -9.32
CA PHE A 177 13.36 -20.38 -9.68
C PHE A 177 14.66 -19.90 -9.08
N LYS A 178 15.54 -20.88 -8.87
CA LYS A 178 16.93 -20.70 -8.55
C LYS A 178 17.75 -21.24 -9.70
N TYR A 179 18.99 -20.78 -9.80
CA TYR A 179 19.95 -21.34 -10.73
C TYR A 179 21.32 -21.41 -10.08
N PHE A 180 22.15 -22.27 -10.61
CA PHE A 180 23.59 -22.24 -10.35
C PHE A 180 24.31 -22.62 -11.64
N ILE A 181 25.61 -22.34 -11.68
CA ILE A 181 26.44 -22.63 -12.85
C ILE A 181 27.52 -23.61 -12.43
N LYS A 182 27.66 -24.65 -13.24
CA LYS A 182 28.73 -25.63 -13.16
C LYS A 182 29.73 -25.39 -14.27
N VAL A 183 31.01 -25.49 -13.98
CA VAL A 183 32.05 -25.58 -15.02
C VAL A 183 32.56 -27.00 -15.06
N GLU A 184 32.47 -27.61 -16.23
CA GLU A 184 32.96 -28.96 -16.52
C GLU A 184 33.90 -28.97 -17.72
N THR A 185 34.65 -30.06 -17.87
CA THR A 185 35.64 -30.22 -18.95
C THR A 185 35.52 -31.59 -19.58
N ASN A 186 36.07 -31.77 -20.77
CA ASN A 186 36.08 -33.06 -21.46
C ASN A 186 37.18 -34.03 -20.96
N ILE A 187 38.06 -33.58 -20.07
CA ILE A 187 39.24 -34.32 -19.61
C ILE A 187 39.19 -34.71 -18.13
N SER A 188 38.20 -34.22 -17.37
CA SER A 188 38.04 -34.50 -15.95
C SER A 188 36.57 -34.65 -15.60
N THR A 189 36.25 -35.58 -14.69
CA THR A 189 34.92 -35.72 -14.08
C THR A 189 34.69 -34.71 -12.94
N ALA A 190 35.72 -33.95 -12.55
CA ALA A 190 35.56 -32.88 -11.58
C ALA A 190 34.66 -31.77 -12.14
N VAL A 191 33.90 -31.13 -11.26
CA VAL A 191 32.99 -30.03 -11.57
C VAL A 191 33.27 -28.89 -10.60
N CYS A 192 33.31 -27.67 -11.10
CA CYS A 192 33.35 -26.47 -10.28
C CYS A 192 31.95 -25.88 -10.18
N GLU A 193 31.32 -25.96 -9.01
CA GLU A 193 29.98 -25.43 -8.78
C GLU A 193 30.05 -24.01 -8.20
N HIS A 194 29.28 -23.08 -8.76
CA HIS A 194 29.14 -21.73 -8.23
C HIS A 194 27.89 -21.60 -7.35
N PRO A 195 27.83 -20.61 -6.43
CA PRO A 195 26.72 -20.44 -5.50
C PRO A 195 25.36 -20.31 -6.19
N ILE A 196 24.34 -20.89 -5.57
CA ILE A 196 22.95 -20.79 -6.02
C ILE A 196 22.46 -19.33 -5.94
N LYS A 197 21.74 -18.90 -6.97
CA LYS A 197 21.18 -17.56 -7.17
C LYS A 197 19.68 -17.62 -7.43
N HIS A 198 18.94 -16.59 -7.04
CA HIS A 198 17.51 -16.45 -7.35
C HIS A 198 17.30 -15.77 -8.71
N THR A 199 16.25 -16.15 -9.43
CA THR A 199 15.87 -15.53 -10.73
C THR A 199 14.93 -14.33 -10.58
N SER A 200 14.80 -13.76 -9.37
CA SER A 200 13.78 -12.77 -8.98
C SER A 200 13.85 -11.41 -9.67
N GLY A 201 14.84 -11.18 -10.56
CA GLY A 201 14.76 -10.14 -11.59
C GLY A 201 15.22 -8.73 -11.19
N ASP A 202 15.90 -8.54 -10.05
CA ASP A 202 16.55 -7.27 -9.71
C ASP A 202 17.95 -7.13 -10.35
N GLY A 203 18.44 -8.17 -11.03
CA GLY A 203 19.75 -8.19 -11.66
C GLY A 203 20.93 -8.21 -10.68
N SER A 204 20.68 -8.30 -9.37
CA SER A 204 21.73 -8.26 -8.34
C SER A 204 22.44 -9.61 -8.18
N ALA A 205 21.75 -10.69 -8.50
CA ALA A 205 22.24 -12.05 -8.37
C ALA A 205 23.13 -12.46 -9.55
N VAL A 206 24.35 -11.92 -9.60
CA VAL A 206 25.34 -12.25 -10.64
C VAL A 206 26.18 -13.47 -10.23
N THR A 207 26.38 -14.41 -11.16
CA THR A 207 27.40 -15.44 -11.02
C THR A 207 28.67 -14.98 -11.70
N GLN A 208 29.78 -14.95 -10.96
CA GLN A 208 31.11 -14.59 -11.46
C GLN A 208 31.99 -15.83 -11.45
N ILE A 209 32.71 -16.04 -12.54
CA ILE A 209 33.60 -17.18 -12.75
C ILE A 209 34.96 -16.62 -13.18
N ASN A 210 35.95 -16.75 -12.30
CA ASN A 210 37.30 -16.24 -12.53
C ASN A 210 38.15 -17.29 -13.23
N ARG A 211 38.87 -16.90 -14.28
CA ARG A 211 39.74 -17.81 -15.03
C ARG A 211 40.79 -18.49 -14.15
N GLU A 212 41.41 -17.75 -13.22
CA GLU A 212 42.43 -18.30 -12.32
C GLU A 212 41.91 -19.45 -11.45
N GLU A 213 40.69 -19.33 -10.94
CA GLU A 213 40.03 -20.37 -10.14
C GLU A 213 39.81 -21.62 -10.98
N ILE A 214 39.27 -21.45 -12.19
CA ILE A 214 38.98 -22.55 -13.11
C ILE A 214 40.27 -23.26 -13.57
N ILE A 215 41.35 -22.54 -13.87
CA ILE A 215 42.63 -23.15 -14.27
C ILE A 215 43.25 -23.96 -13.12
N LYS A 216 43.12 -23.49 -11.87
CA LYS A 216 43.57 -24.25 -10.69
C LYS A 216 42.81 -25.56 -10.55
N THR A 217 41.50 -25.55 -10.77
CA THR A 217 40.66 -26.75 -10.71
C THR A 217 40.87 -27.69 -11.91
N PHE A 218 41.13 -27.13 -13.09
CA PHE A 218 41.24 -27.87 -14.36
C PHE A 218 42.55 -27.54 -15.12
N PRO A 219 43.71 -27.94 -14.59
CA PRO A 219 44.99 -27.67 -15.25
C PRO A 219 45.06 -28.36 -16.62
N GLY A 220 45.40 -27.58 -17.66
CA GLY A 220 45.53 -28.08 -19.03
C GLY A 220 44.21 -28.27 -19.81
N ALA A 221 43.07 -27.87 -19.24
CA ALA A 221 41.79 -27.92 -19.95
C ALA A 221 41.76 -26.99 -21.17
N LYS A 222 41.58 -27.60 -22.35
CA LYS A 222 41.44 -26.87 -23.62
C LYS A 222 40.02 -26.40 -23.90
N LYS A 223 39.02 -27.08 -23.32
CA LYS A 223 37.61 -26.77 -23.51
C LYS A 223 36.91 -26.75 -22.15
N LEU A 224 36.39 -25.58 -21.81
CA LEU A 224 35.65 -25.31 -20.58
C LEU A 224 34.18 -25.11 -20.95
N MET A 225 33.28 -25.82 -20.28
CA MET A 225 31.85 -25.73 -20.52
C MET A 225 31.16 -25.21 -19.27
N ALA A 226 30.51 -24.06 -19.38
CA ALA A 226 29.55 -23.59 -18.39
C ALA A 226 28.20 -24.27 -18.64
N VAL A 227 27.67 -24.94 -17.63
CA VAL A 227 26.36 -25.59 -17.62
C VAL A 227 25.48 -24.85 -16.62
N ILE A 228 24.34 -24.35 -17.10
CA ILE A 228 23.36 -23.65 -16.26
C ILE A 228 22.32 -24.66 -15.79
N GLU A 229 22.20 -24.81 -14.47
CA GLU A 229 21.25 -25.69 -13.83
C GLU A 229 20.11 -24.88 -13.22
N LEU A 230 18.87 -25.21 -13.57
CA LEU A 230 17.66 -24.53 -13.11
C LEU A 230 16.94 -25.39 -12.08
N LEU A 231 16.54 -24.76 -10.98
CA LEU A 231 15.86 -25.39 -9.86
C LEU A 231 14.56 -24.63 -9.56
N GLN A 232 13.46 -25.36 -9.42
CA GLN A 232 12.21 -24.77 -8.94
C GLN A 232 12.33 -24.45 -7.44
N ASP A 233 11.95 -23.23 -7.06
CA ASP A 233 11.98 -22.78 -5.67
C ASP A 233 10.56 -22.83 -5.08
N ASN A 234 10.36 -23.68 -4.07
CA ASN A 234 9.06 -23.92 -3.44
C ASN A 234 8.62 -22.80 -2.47
N MET A 235 9.28 -21.63 -2.51
CA MET A 235 8.91 -20.47 -1.70
C MET A 235 7.53 -19.96 -2.10
N ASP A 236 6.62 -19.91 -1.11
CA ASP A 236 5.21 -19.50 -1.17
C ASP A 236 4.83 -18.75 -2.43
N SER A 237 4.17 -19.46 -3.36
CA SER A 237 3.40 -18.84 -4.44
C SER A 237 2.56 -17.73 -3.83
N LEU A 238 2.80 -16.47 -4.21
CA LEU A 238 1.95 -15.33 -3.85
C LEU A 238 0.50 -15.79 -4.03
N ARG A 239 -0.26 -15.92 -2.93
CA ARG A 239 -1.67 -16.35 -2.99
C ARG A 239 -2.41 -15.32 -3.82
N VAL A 240 -2.58 -15.61 -5.11
CA VAL A 240 -3.33 -14.76 -6.03
C VAL A 240 -4.78 -14.87 -5.63
N CYS A 241 -5.33 -13.83 -5.02
CA CYS A 241 -6.79 -13.70 -4.92
C CYS A 241 -7.30 -13.38 -6.33
N GLU A 242 -7.72 -14.40 -7.08
CA GLU A 242 -8.54 -14.20 -8.28
C GLU A 242 -9.92 -13.69 -7.85
N LEU A 243 -10.49 -12.78 -8.65
CA LEU A 243 -11.78 -12.15 -8.36
C LEU A 243 -12.91 -13.21 -8.29
N PRO A 244 -13.66 -13.33 -7.17
CA PRO A 244 -15.06 -13.70 -7.27
C PRO A 244 -15.84 -12.50 -7.83
N ASN A 245 -16.86 -12.77 -8.64
CA ASN A 245 -17.73 -11.80 -9.30
C ASN A 245 -17.97 -10.52 -8.47
N MET A 246 -17.52 -9.39 -9.03
CA MET A 246 -17.62 -8.05 -8.43
C MET A 246 -19.08 -7.64 -8.25
N ASN A 247 -19.63 -7.84 -7.05
CA ASN A 247 -20.76 -7.06 -6.59
C ASN A 247 -20.26 -5.66 -6.19
N TYR A 248 -20.48 -4.69 -7.07
CA TYR A 248 -20.31 -3.27 -6.78
C TYR A 248 -21.21 -2.88 -5.60
N GLY A 249 -20.65 -2.30 -4.53
CA GLY A 249 -21.44 -1.66 -3.48
C GLY A 249 -21.12 -2.02 -2.02
N LYS A 250 -20.13 -2.87 -1.73
CA LYS A 250 -19.76 -3.11 -0.31
C LYS A 250 -18.72 -2.09 0.18
N GLU A 251 -19.10 -1.39 1.25
CA GLU A 251 -18.24 -0.55 2.09
C GLU A 251 -16.93 -1.29 2.41
N ILE A 252 -15.79 -0.59 2.43
CA ILE A 252 -14.51 -1.20 2.75
C ILE A 252 -14.46 -1.31 4.28
N PRO A 253 -14.54 -2.52 4.87
CA PRO A 253 -14.45 -2.68 6.30
C PRO A 253 -12.98 -2.49 6.68
N ILE A 254 -12.62 -1.23 6.95
CA ILE A 254 -11.30 -0.86 7.44
C ILE A 254 -11.30 -1.12 8.95
N LYS A 255 -10.37 -1.93 9.43
CA LYS A 255 -10.21 -2.20 10.87
C LYS A 255 -9.70 -0.92 11.56
N LEU A 256 -10.04 -0.72 12.84
CA LEU A 256 -9.73 0.51 13.59
C LEU A 256 -8.23 0.87 13.61
N ASP A 257 -7.35 -0.13 13.63
CA ASP A 257 -5.89 0.00 13.56
C ASP A 257 -5.40 0.63 12.25
N GLN A 258 -6.19 0.53 11.18
CA GLN A 258 -5.89 1.10 9.87
C GLN A 258 -6.24 2.60 9.78
N LEU A 259 -6.97 3.15 10.76
CA LEU A 259 -7.33 4.57 10.85
C LEU A 259 -6.33 5.41 11.66
N GLU A 260 -5.29 4.81 12.24
CA GLU A 260 -4.32 5.52 13.09
C GLU A 260 -3.62 6.67 12.33
N ASN A 261 -3.31 6.46 11.03
CA ASN A 261 -2.74 7.50 10.17
C ASN A 261 -3.71 8.66 9.84
N LEU A 262 -4.97 8.53 10.24
CA LEU A 262 -6.01 9.54 10.15
C LEU A 262 -6.31 10.19 11.49
N ARG A 263 -5.48 10.04 12.53
CA ARG A 263 -5.65 10.85 13.75
C ARG A 263 -5.06 12.24 13.58
N CYS A 264 -5.72 13.24 14.16
CA CYS A 264 -5.19 14.58 14.23
C CYS A 264 -4.04 14.61 15.23
N GLU A 265 -2.90 15.12 14.80
CA GLU A 265 -1.70 15.19 15.63
C GLU A 265 -1.82 16.16 16.84
N LYS A 266 -2.91 16.95 16.94
CA LYS A 266 -3.15 17.88 18.06
C LYS A 266 -4.17 17.35 19.06
N CYS A 267 -5.30 16.80 18.60
CA CYS A 267 -6.37 16.31 19.47
C CYS A 267 -6.50 14.79 19.51
N PHE A 268 -5.73 14.06 18.71
CA PHE A 268 -5.71 12.60 18.58
C PHE A 268 -7.05 11.94 18.19
N LEU A 269 -8.05 12.75 17.83
CA LEU A 269 -9.32 12.30 17.27
C LEU A 269 -9.15 11.96 15.79
N TYR A 270 -9.96 11.01 15.31
CA TYR A 270 -10.02 10.69 13.89
C TYR A 270 -10.43 11.91 13.07
N MET A 271 -9.65 12.21 12.05
CA MET A 271 -9.88 13.27 11.09
C MET A 271 -10.91 12.78 10.07
N ILE A 272 -12.14 13.25 10.24
CA ILE A 272 -13.19 13.10 9.25
C ILE A 272 -13.02 14.23 8.23
N PRO A 273 -12.87 13.94 6.91
CA PRO A 273 -12.83 14.96 5.87
C PRO A 273 -13.88 16.07 6.01
N PRO A 274 -13.58 17.32 5.58
CA PRO A 274 -12.28 17.78 5.06
C PRO A 274 -11.24 17.98 6.16
N PHE A 275 -9.94 17.85 5.85
CA PHE A 275 -8.85 18.13 6.78
C PHE A 275 -7.61 18.69 6.05
N LYS A 276 -6.73 19.38 6.77
CA LYS A 276 -5.61 20.13 6.19
C LYS A 276 -4.27 19.45 6.45
N GLN A 277 -3.31 19.69 5.58
CA GLN A 277 -1.94 19.17 5.65
C GLN A 277 -0.94 20.31 5.52
N CYS A 278 0.15 20.29 6.29
CA CYS A 278 1.24 21.26 6.14
C CYS A 278 2.17 20.89 4.97
N LEU A 279 3.03 21.83 4.57
CA LEU A 279 4.01 21.59 3.50
C LEU A 279 4.94 20.38 3.77
N SER A 280 5.19 20.04 5.04
CA SER A 280 5.99 18.87 5.45
C SER A 280 5.18 17.57 5.57
N GLY A 281 3.87 17.60 5.38
CA GLY A 281 3.03 16.40 5.39
C GLY A 281 2.28 16.07 6.70
N HIS A 282 2.41 16.87 7.75
CA HIS A 282 1.64 16.71 8.98
C HIS A 282 0.18 17.11 8.79
N LYS A 283 -0.73 16.35 9.39
CA LYS A 283 -2.17 16.47 9.18
C LYS A 283 -2.87 17.05 10.39
N MET A 284 -3.87 17.89 10.14
CA MET A 284 -4.62 18.59 11.18
C MET A 284 -6.11 18.61 10.83
N CYS A 285 -6.97 18.32 11.82
CA CYS A 285 -8.41 18.51 11.63
C CYS A 285 -8.73 20.01 11.52
N THR A 286 -9.86 20.32 10.89
CA THR A 286 -10.32 21.70 10.67
C THR A 286 -10.45 22.49 11.98
N THR A 287 -10.91 21.86 13.06
CA THR A 287 -11.06 22.51 14.38
C THR A 287 -9.72 22.84 15.03
N CYS A 288 -8.67 22.04 14.79
CA CYS A 288 -7.36 22.23 15.40
C CYS A 288 -6.48 23.23 14.65
N ASN A 289 -6.80 23.51 13.39
CA ASN A 289 -6.04 24.40 12.51
C ASN A 289 -6.52 25.86 12.60
N VAL A 290 -6.30 26.50 13.75
CA VAL A 290 -6.71 27.90 13.99
C VAL A 290 -5.67 28.91 13.48
N GLU A 291 -4.38 28.56 13.54
CA GLU A 291 -3.27 29.50 13.30
C GLU A 291 -2.61 29.39 11.91
N ALA A 292 -3.24 28.65 10.98
CA ALA A 292 -2.72 28.40 9.62
C ALA A 292 -1.27 27.88 9.54
N THR A 293 -0.73 27.38 10.64
CA THR A 293 0.62 26.83 10.78
C THR A 293 0.57 25.48 11.49
N CYS A 294 1.51 24.60 11.17
CA CYS A 294 1.59 23.27 11.76
C CYS A 294 2.05 23.34 13.22
N HIS A 295 1.37 22.68 14.16
CA HIS A 295 1.81 22.67 15.55
C HIS A 295 3.11 21.88 15.79
N ILE A 296 3.39 20.87 14.94
CA ILE A 296 4.60 20.04 15.00
C ILE A 296 5.80 20.78 14.40
N CYS A 297 5.75 21.09 13.10
CA CYS A 297 6.93 21.60 12.37
C CYS A 297 6.92 23.11 12.13
N LYS A 298 5.88 23.82 12.56
CA LYS A 298 5.67 25.28 12.34
C LYS A 298 5.58 25.71 10.87
N SER A 299 5.67 24.79 9.91
CA SER A 299 5.50 25.09 8.50
C SER A 299 4.07 25.55 8.19
N PRO A 300 3.88 26.40 7.17
CA PRO A 300 2.56 26.81 6.70
C PRO A 300 1.67 25.62 6.37
N ILE A 301 0.37 25.79 6.61
CA ILE A 301 -0.65 24.85 6.13
C ILE A 301 -0.87 25.07 4.65
N SER A 302 -0.89 23.98 3.87
CA SER A 302 -1.21 24.04 2.45
C SER A 302 -2.61 24.62 2.24
N THR A 303 -2.71 25.58 1.32
CA THR A 303 -4.00 26.12 0.86
C THR A 303 -4.80 25.03 0.15
N ASN A 304 -4.11 24.22 -0.67
CA ASN A 304 -4.66 23.10 -1.41
C ASN A 304 -4.82 21.87 -0.53
N GLU A 305 -5.94 21.17 -0.70
CA GLU A 305 -6.24 19.94 0.01
C GLU A 305 -5.55 18.74 -0.67
N ASN A 306 -5.09 17.76 0.11
CA ASN A 306 -4.61 16.50 -0.41
C ASN A 306 -5.80 15.68 -0.93
N VAL A 307 -6.12 15.87 -2.21
CA VAL A 307 -7.29 15.30 -2.87
C VAL A 307 -7.31 13.77 -2.79
N GLN A 308 -6.15 13.12 -2.97
CA GLN A 308 -6.05 11.65 -2.97
C GLN A 308 -6.38 11.08 -1.60
N LEU A 309 -5.78 11.66 -0.56
CA LEU A 309 -6.01 11.27 0.82
C LEU A 309 -7.48 11.48 1.24
N VAL A 310 -8.07 12.61 0.87
CA VAL A 310 -9.47 12.94 1.15
C VAL A 310 -10.43 11.95 0.49
N GLN A 311 -10.18 11.61 -0.77
CA GLN A 311 -11.01 10.64 -1.49
C GLN A 311 -10.98 9.25 -0.85
N CYS A 312 -9.80 8.80 -0.41
CA CYS A 312 -9.67 7.59 0.38
C CYS A 312 -10.47 7.70 1.67
N ALA A 313 -10.24 8.76 2.44
CA ALA A 313 -10.85 9.01 3.74
C ALA A 313 -12.40 9.11 3.68
N GLN A 314 -12.97 9.70 2.61
CA GLN A 314 -14.42 9.78 2.40
C GLN A 314 -15.10 8.42 2.28
N SER A 315 -14.37 7.41 1.80
CA SER A 315 -14.89 6.06 1.58
C SER A 315 -14.73 5.14 2.81
N LEU A 316 -14.23 5.68 3.93
CA LEU A 316 -13.97 4.91 5.15
C LEU A 316 -15.12 5.02 6.16
N MET A 317 -15.19 4.02 7.03
CA MET A 317 -16.04 4.05 8.22
C MET A 317 -15.23 4.54 9.42
N TYR A 318 -15.87 5.36 10.26
CA TYR A 318 -15.27 6.00 11.41
C TYR A 318 -16.05 5.62 12.67
N PRO A 319 -15.36 5.27 13.78
CA PRO A 319 -16.01 5.17 15.07
C PRO A 319 -16.40 6.55 15.59
N CYS A 320 -17.47 6.60 16.38
CA CYS A 320 -17.86 7.81 17.09
C CYS A 320 -16.74 8.30 18.02
N ARG A 321 -16.45 9.61 18.02
CA ARG A 321 -15.49 10.22 18.96
C ARG A 321 -15.80 10.00 20.46
N TYR A 322 -17.03 9.60 20.79
CA TYR A 322 -17.46 9.29 22.15
C TYR A 322 -17.36 7.79 22.47
N THR A 323 -16.44 7.07 21.81
CA THR A 323 -16.19 5.64 22.07
C THR A 323 -15.81 5.38 23.53
N ASP A 324 -14.96 6.22 24.10
CA ASP A 324 -14.54 6.13 25.51
C ASP A 324 -15.69 6.40 26.50
N GLU A 325 -16.73 7.10 26.07
CA GLU A 325 -17.95 7.33 26.85
C GLU A 325 -18.95 6.17 26.75
N GLY A 326 -18.72 5.24 25.83
CA GLY A 326 -19.54 4.03 25.61
C GLY A 326 -20.21 3.93 24.25
N CYS A 327 -20.01 4.89 23.33
CA CYS A 327 -20.60 4.81 22.01
C CYS A 327 -19.90 3.74 21.14
N ARG A 328 -20.66 2.78 20.59
CA ARG A 328 -20.11 1.74 19.70
C ARG A 328 -20.50 1.94 18.23
N VAL A 329 -21.06 3.09 17.88
CA VAL A 329 -21.50 3.41 16.53
C VAL A 329 -20.28 3.64 15.62
N ILE A 330 -20.29 2.97 14.48
CA ILE A 330 -19.29 3.10 13.41
C ILE A 330 -20.08 3.39 12.13
N LEU A 331 -19.78 4.51 11.46
CA LEU A 331 -20.50 4.97 10.28
C LEU A 331 -19.56 5.54 9.23
N VAL A 332 -19.98 5.55 7.97
CA VAL A 332 -19.26 6.27 6.90
C VAL A 332 -19.21 7.78 7.17
N ASN A 333 -18.22 8.44 6.56
CA ASN A 333 -17.96 9.88 6.68
C ASN A 333 -19.23 10.75 6.68
N SER A 334 -20.16 10.51 5.74
CA SER A 334 -21.36 11.33 5.55
C SER A 334 -22.34 11.30 6.73
N TYR A 335 -22.35 10.22 7.51
CA TYR A 335 -23.30 10.04 8.61
C TYR A 335 -22.67 10.18 10.00
N ILE A 336 -21.36 9.97 10.13
CA ILE A 336 -20.71 9.99 11.44
C ILE A 336 -20.79 11.38 12.11
N ARG A 337 -20.65 12.47 11.35
CA ARG A 337 -20.77 13.84 11.89
C ARG A 337 -22.17 14.12 12.45
N ILE A 338 -23.20 13.72 11.70
CA ILE A 338 -24.61 13.86 12.10
C ILE A 338 -24.89 13.05 13.37
N HIS A 339 -24.34 11.83 13.44
CA HIS A 339 -24.42 11.02 14.64
C HIS A 339 -23.74 11.69 15.84
N GLU A 340 -22.51 12.19 15.68
CA GLU A 340 -21.76 12.84 16.77
C GLU A 340 -22.48 14.06 17.36
N ASP A 341 -23.19 14.85 16.54
CA ASP A 341 -23.92 16.02 17.02
C ASP A 341 -25.08 15.65 17.95
N SER A 342 -25.72 14.51 17.69
CA SER A 342 -26.89 13.97 18.39
C SER A 342 -26.58 12.79 19.31
N CYS A 343 -25.30 12.45 19.49
CA CYS A 343 -24.89 11.24 20.17
C CYS A 343 -25.29 11.29 21.66
N ILE A 344 -25.97 10.24 22.15
CA ILE A 344 -26.36 10.15 23.57
C ILE A 344 -25.16 10.10 24.52
N TYR A 345 -23.99 9.73 24.01
CA TYR A 345 -22.73 9.67 24.75
C TYR A 345 -21.96 11.00 24.73
N LYS A 346 -22.44 12.01 24.00
CA LYS A 346 -21.87 13.36 24.00
C LYS A 346 -22.00 13.98 25.40
N PRO A 347 -20.89 14.41 26.03
CA PRO A 347 -20.98 15.01 27.35
C PRO A 347 -21.62 16.41 27.28
N PHE A 348 -22.61 16.64 28.13
CA PHE A 348 -23.26 17.93 28.33
C PHE A 348 -23.32 18.27 29.82
N GLU A 349 -23.58 19.54 30.11
CA GLU A 349 -23.61 20.06 31.46
C GLU A 349 -24.90 19.65 32.17
N CYS A 350 -24.83 19.42 33.48
CA CYS A 350 -26.03 19.07 34.25
C CYS A 350 -27.13 20.13 34.00
N PRO A 351 -28.39 19.72 33.71
CA PRO A 351 -29.50 20.68 33.53
C PRO A 351 -29.77 21.57 34.75
N LEU A 352 -29.23 21.20 35.91
CA LEU A 352 -29.29 21.98 37.15
C LEU A 352 -28.04 22.85 37.38
N ARG A 353 -27.24 23.11 36.34
CA ARG A 353 -26.07 23.99 36.42
C ARG A 353 -26.47 25.40 36.87
N GLU A 354 -27.46 26.00 36.24
CA GLU A 354 -27.84 27.39 36.55
C GLU A 354 -28.61 27.49 37.88
N SER A 355 -29.46 26.49 38.18
CA SER A 355 -30.30 26.52 39.39
C SER A 355 -29.57 26.10 40.67
N LEU A 356 -28.66 25.12 40.58
CA LEU A 356 -27.95 24.56 41.74
C LEU A 356 -26.43 24.69 41.64
N GLN A 357 -25.90 25.43 40.67
CA GLN A 357 -24.47 25.56 40.43
C GLN A 357 -23.75 24.21 40.23
N CYS A 358 -24.48 23.19 39.76
CA CYS A 358 -23.91 21.87 39.51
C CYS A 358 -22.94 21.93 38.34
N LYS A 359 -21.69 21.52 38.59
CA LYS A 359 -20.60 21.55 37.60
C LYS A 359 -20.38 20.22 36.87
N THR A 360 -21.19 19.20 37.17
CA THR A 360 -21.05 17.88 36.54
C THR A 360 -21.29 17.97 35.05
N ARG A 361 -20.39 17.37 34.28
CA ARG A 361 -20.50 17.23 32.84
C ARG A 361 -20.30 15.77 32.45
N SER A 362 -21.31 15.15 31.87
CA SER A 362 -21.29 13.72 31.55
C SER A 362 -22.23 13.38 30.39
N SER A 363 -22.12 12.15 29.86
CA SER A 363 -23.05 11.62 28.85
C SER A 363 -24.46 11.43 29.40
N ALA A 364 -25.48 11.32 28.54
CA ALA A 364 -26.87 11.20 29.00
C ALA A 364 -27.09 10.02 29.97
N PRO A 365 -26.57 8.79 29.71
CA PRO A 365 -26.72 7.69 30.65
C PRO A 365 -26.07 7.96 32.02
N LYS A 366 -24.87 8.57 32.02
CA LYS A 366 -24.15 8.92 33.26
C LYS A 366 -24.84 10.07 34.00
N THR A 367 -25.42 11.04 33.28
CA THR A 367 -26.15 12.17 33.84
C THR A 367 -27.44 11.70 34.53
N VAL A 368 -28.15 10.72 33.96
CA VAL A 368 -29.31 10.09 34.64
C VAL A 368 -28.90 9.48 35.98
N TYR A 369 -27.77 8.76 36.02
CA TYR A 369 -27.25 8.23 37.28
C TYR A 369 -26.87 9.35 38.27
N HIS A 370 -26.11 10.35 37.82
CA HIS A 370 -25.72 11.51 38.63
C HIS A 370 -26.92 12.25 39.24
N ILE A 371 -27.96 12.51 38.45
CA ILE A 371 -29.18 13.17 38.94
C ILE A 371 -29.86 12.32 40.00
N LYS A 372 -29.97 11.01 39.79
CA LYS A 372 -30.57 10.08 40.77
C LYS A 372 -29.80 10.02 42.09
N THR A 373 -28.48 10.23 42.09
CA THR A 373 -27.67 10.13 43.30
C THR A 373 -27.43 11.47 44.00
N HIS A 374 -27.34 12.59 43.26
CA HIS A 374 -26.95 13.90 43.79
C HIS A 374 -28.04 14.97 43.71
N HIS A 375 -29.11 14.74 42.93
CA HIS A 375 -30.22 15.67 42.73
C HIS A 375 -31.58 14.96 42.84
N SER A 376 -31.66 13.92 43.69
CA SER A 376 -32.86 13.08 43.81
C SER A 376 -34.12 13.88 44.19
N THR A 377 -33.96 14.98 44.92
CA THR A 377 -35.02 15.92 45.31
C THR A 377 -35.58 16.76 44.16
N ASN A 378 -34.88 16.84 43.04
CA ASN A 378 -35.27 17.61 41.86
C ASN A 378 -35.88 16.75 40.75
N ILE A 379 -35.99 15.43 40.98
CA ILE A 379 -36.63 14.50 40.07
C ILE A 379 -38.13 14.47 40.37
N MET A 380 -38.95 14.71 39.35
CA MET A 380 -40.40 14.55 39.50
C MET A 380 -40.75 13.05 39.56
N SER A 381 -41.29 12.61 40.70
CA SER A 381 -41.76 11.24 40.91
C SER A 381 -43.18 10.98 40.38
N THR A 382 -43.91 12.04 40.03
CA THR A 382 -45.29 12.02 39.52
C THR A 382 -45.48 13.14 38.49
N ASP A 383 -46.47 13.02 37.59
CA ASP A 383 -46.82 14.06 36.59
C ASP A 383 -47.42 15.34 37.20
N ILE A 384 -47.38 15.51 38.52
CA ILE A 384 -48.02 16.60 39.26
C ILE A 384 -46.98 17.34 40.10
N VAL A 385 -46.78 18.63 39.81
CA VAL A 385 -46.01 19.54 40.66
C VAL A 385 -46.96 20.24 41.63
N LYS A 386 -46.85 19.94 42.93
CA LYS A 386 -47.54 20.71 43.97
C LYS A 386 -46.63 21.83 44.44
N ILE A 387 -46.93 23.06 44.02
CA ILE A 387 -46.22 24.26 44.48
C ILE A 387 -46.99 24.85 45.65
N ALA A 388 -46.39 24.86 46.83
CA ALA A 388 -46.92 25.61 47.97
C ALA A 388 -46.57 27.10 47.77
N ILE A 389 -47.57 27.93 47.47
CA ILE A 389 -47.40 29.37 47.39
C ILE A 389 -47.68 29.92 48.79
N GLU A 390 -46.64 30.18 49.56
CA GLU A 390 -46.76 30.72 50.92
C GLU A 390 -46.94 32.25 50.93
N ASP A 391 -46.59 32.95 49.85
CA ASP A 391 -46.77 34.41 49.75
C ASP A 391 -46.85 34.90 48.29
N ALA A 392 -47.68 35.90 48.01
CA ALA A 392 -47.99 36.37 46.65
C ALA A 392 -46.81 37.07 45.92
N ARG A 393 -45.65 37.20 46.59
CA ARG A 393 -44.43 37.83 46.07
C ARG A 393 -43.25 36.87 45.93
N SER A 394 -43.42 35.60 46.29
CA SER A 394 -42.35 34.61 46.22
C SER A 394 -42.08 34.19 44.78
N LYS A 395 -40.89 34.50 44.25
CA LYS A 395 -40.41 33.93 42.98
C LYS A 395 -40.14 32.44 43.18
N ILE A 396 -40.91 31.59 42.50
CA ILE A 396 -40.63 30.15 42.44
C ILE A 396 -39.44 29.96 41.50
N ALA A 397 -38.25 29.72 42.05
CA ALA A 397 -37.00 29.49 41.30
C ALA A 397 -36.59 28.01 41.34
N SER A 398 -37.56 27.10 41.29
CA SER A 398 -37.31 25.66 41.38
C SER A 398 -37.33 25.04 39.98
N THR A 399 -36.17 24.55 39.54
CA THR A 399 -36.05 23.76 38.31
C THR A 399 -36.25 22.28 38.63
N PHE A 400 -37.13 21.63 37.86
CA PHE A 400 -37.43 20.21 38.00
C PHE A 400 -37.01 19.43 36.76
N LEU A 401 -36.67 18.16 36.95
CA LEU A 401 -36.23 17.27 35.87
C LEU A 401 -37.21 16.11 35.69
N ILE A 402 -37.54 15.82 34.43
CA ILE A 402 -38.26 14.63 34.00
C ILE A 402 -37.24 13.67 33.40
N ILE A 403 -37.23 12.42 33.89
CA ILE A 403 -36.42 11.35 33.30
C ILE A 403 -37.36 10.38 32.60
N TYR A 404 -37.32 10.36 31.27
CA TYR A 404 -38.15 9.47 30.45
C TYR A 404 -37.30 8.73 29.42
N SER A 405 -37.41 7.39 29.38
CA SER A 405 -36.66 6.51 28.48
C SER A 405 -35.15 6.80 28.42
N GLY A 406 -34.52 7.10 29.56
CA GLY A 406 -33.08 7.39 29.66
C GLY A 406 -32.66 8.78 29.18
N ARG A 407 -33.61 9.67 28.88
CA ARG A 407 -33.39 11.08 28.55
C ARG A 407 -33.82 11.98 29.70
N VAL A 408 -33.18 13.14 29.81
CA VAL A 408 -33.46 14.14 30.84
C VAL A 408 -34.09 15.36 30.16
N PHE A 409 -35.23 15.81 30.68
CA PHE A 409 -35.92 17.02 30.25
C PHE A 409 -36.02 17.97 31.44
N GLN A 410 -35.77 19.24 31.18
CA GLN A 410 -35.91 20.32 32.16
C GLN A 410 -37.29 20.94 31.99
N ALA A 411 -38.04 21.07 33.09
CA ALA A 411 -39.37 21.66 33.15
C ALA A 411 -39.34 23.03 33.84
#